data_AF-A0A4R1GHX2-F1
#
_entry.id   AF-A0A4R1GHX2-F1
#
_cell.length_a   1.000
_cell.length_b   1.000
_cell.length_c   1.000
_cell.angle_alpha   90.00
_cell.angle_beta   90.00
_cell.angle_gamma   90.00
#
_symmetry.space_group_name_H-M   'P 1'
#
loop_
_entity.id
_entity.type
_entity.pdbx_description
1 polymer ?
#
loop_
_entity_poly.entity_id
_entity_poly.type
_entity_poly.pdbx_seq_one_letter_code
_entity_poly.pdbx_strand_id
1 'polypeptide(L)'
;MKALRLFALLSILLSLLNYPASAVEFKENNLPIVIEAQKLSYNDSEKVAIYTGNVIAQRGNTVMKGDKLTVYFDKTGKFIEKIEVTGNVYIEDPRGKGWCDKLTYYPVQEKLVLEGNAKLQQDKNTVLGDRIVAYKEGRILVEGIKQKVKTVIYPEGKVGESFRP
;
A
#
# COMPACT_ATOMS: atom_id res chain seq x y z
N MET A 1 -68.83 22.09 -9.17
CA MET A 1 -68.15 22.88 -10.22
C MET A 1 -66.66 22.74 -10.04
N LYS A 2 -65.97 22.41 -11.13
CA LYS A 2 -64.65 21.78 -11.17
C LYS A 2 -63.52 22.77 -10.89
N ALA A 3 -62.62 22.34 -10.01
CA ALA A 3 -61.17 22.47 -10.08
C ALA A 3 -60.60 23.77 -10.66
N LEU A 4 -60.24 24.70 -9.77
CA LEU A 4 -59.17 25.64 -10.02
C LEU A 4 -58.33 25.74 -8.74
N ARG A 5 -57.01 25.76 -8.91
CA ARG A 5 -55.92 25.83 -7.91
C ARG A 5 -55.40 24.46 -7.44
N LEU A 6 -54.42 23.93 -8.16
CA LEU A 6 -53.18 23.38 -7.57
C LEU A 6 -52.13 23.07 -8.65
N PHE A 7 -51.90 24.00 -9.58
CA PHE A 7 -50.87 23.87 -10.63
C PHE A 7 -49.71 24.83 -10.30
N ALA A 8 -48.88 24.52 -9.30
CA ALA A 8 -47.64 25.26 -9.06
C ALA A 8 -46.67 24.65 -8.01
N LEU A 9 -46.96 23.52 -7.35
CA LEU A 9 -46.12 23.05 -6.23
C LEU A 9 -45.70 21.57 -6.31
N LEU A 10 -45.91 20.90 -7.46
CA LEU A 10 -45.51 19.49 -7.65
C LEU A 10 -44.58 19.30 -8.85
N SER A 11 -43.72 20.27 -9.14
CA SER A 11 -42.71 20.18 -10.21
C SER A 11 -41.32 20.68 -9.78
N ILE A 12 -41.09 20.90 -8.48
CA ILE A 12 -39.78 21.32 -7.94
C ILE A 12 -39.18 20.27 -6.98
N LEU A 13 -39.87 19.13 -6.72
CA LEU A 13 -39.38 18.10 -5.79
C LEU A 13 -38.71 16.88 -6.48
N LEU A 14 -38.54 16.89 -7.80
CA LEU A 14 -37.95 15.76 -8.54
C LEU A 14 -36.72 16.13 -9.38
N SER A 15 -35.98 17.16 -8.98
CA SER A 15 -34.74 17.57 -9.66
C SER A 15 -33.50 17.60 -8.77
N LEU A 16 -33.56 17.10 -7.52
CA LEU A 16 -32.44 17.14 -6.57
C LEU A 16 -31.74 15.78 -6.31
N LEU A 17 -32.05 14.71 -7.05
CA LEU A 17 -31.43 13.39 -6.82
C LEU A 17 -30.25 13.05 -7.75
N ASN A 18 -29.76 14.01 -8.53
CA ASN A 18 -28.51 13.85 -9.29
C ASN A 18 -27.45 14.81 -8.77
N TYR A 19 -27.08 14.67 -7.50
CA TYR A 19 -25.71 15.00 -7.13
C TYR A 19 -24.85 13.85 -7.63
N PRO A 20 -23.97 14.04 -8.64
CA PRO A 20 -22.87 13.10 -8.76
C PRO A 20 -22.20 13.12 -7.39
N ALA A 21 -22.22 11.98 -6.71
CA ALA A 21 -21.26 11.74 -5.65
C ALA A 21 -19.91 11.78 -6.37
N SER A 22 -19.34 12.98 -6.48
CA SER A 22 -17.94 13.16 -6.81
C SER A 22 -17.23 12.41 -5.70
N ALA A 23 -16.92 11.15 -5.96
CA ALA A 23 -15.99 10.40 -5.16
C ALA A 23 -14.77 11.31 -5.04
N VAL A 24 -14.51 11.76 -3.81
CA VAL A 24 -13.28 12.48 -3.53
C VAL A 24 -12.18 11.47 -3.84
N GLU A 25 -11.61 11.57 -5.04
CA GLU A 25 -10.36 10.89 -5.36
C GLU A 25 -9.31 11.52 -4.46
N PHE A 26 -9.14 10.96 -3.26
CA PHE A 26 -8.00 11.24 -2.43
C PHE A 26 -6.78 10.84 -3.25
N LYS A 27 -6.07 11.83 -3.79
CA LYS A 27 -4.80 11.62 -4.45
C LYS A 27 -3.89 10.91 -3.45
N GLU A 28 -3.71 9.59 -3.60
CA GLU A 28 -3.03 8.70 -2.63
C GLU A 28 -1.65 9.24 -2.18
N ASN A 29 -1.04 10.07 -3.03
CA ASN A 29 0.29 10.63 -2.85
C ASN A 29 0.44 11.53 -1.61
N ASN A 30 -0.65 12.04 -1.03
CA ASN A 30 -0.61 12.91 0.16
C ASN A 30 -1.16 12.24 1.44
N LEU A 31 -1.36 10.93 1.44
CA LEU A 31 -1.83 10.24 2.64
C LEU A 31 -0.75 10.26 3.74
N PRO A 32 -1.14 10.54 5.00
CA PRO A 32 -0.21 10.55 6.13
C PRO A 32 0.33 9.14 6.39
N ILE A 33 1.53 9.08 6.98
CA ILE A 33 2.10 7.85 7.52
C ILE A 33 1.90 7.86 9.03
N VAL A 34 1.09 6.94 9.54
CA VAL A 34 0.85 6.74 10.97
C VAL A 34 1.80 5.65 11.45
N ILE A 35 2.51 5.86 12.56
CA ILE A 35 3.47 4.89 13.12
C ILE A 35 3.15 4.70 14.61
N GLU A 36 2.92 3.45 15.00
CA GLU A 36 2.70 3.02 16.37
C GLU A 36 3.85 2.09 16.82
N ALA A 37 4.34 2.29 18.05
CA ALA A 37 5.45 1.53 18.62
C ALA A 37 5.48 1.66 20.15
N GLN A 38 6.27 0.83 20.84
CA GLN A 38 6.50 1.00 22.28
C GLN A 38 7.41 2.19 22.61
N LYS A 39 8.39 2.51 21.75
CA LYS A 39 9.33 3.61 21.99
C LYS A 39 9.69 4.34 20.70
N LEU A 40 9.83 5.67 20.82
CA LEU A 40 10.39 6.57 19.81
C LEU A 40 11.66 7.25 20.35
N SER A 41 12.69 7.32 19.52
CA SER A 41 13.88 8.15 19.71
C SER A 41 14.10 8.99 18.47
N TYR A 42 14.21 10.32 18.60
CA TYR A 42 14.50 11.22 17.48
C TYR A 42 15.86 11.91 17.70
N ASN A 43 16.72 11.83 16.69
CA ASN A 43 17.99 12.53 16.64
C ASN A 43 17.89 13.68 15.64
N ASP A 44 17.88 14.92 16.15
CA ASP A 44 17.74 16.09 15.30
C ASP A 44 19.01 16.40 14.46
N SER A 45 20.20 16.09 14.97
CA SER A 45 21.45 16.29 14.22
C SER A 45 21.58 15.35 13.02
N GLU A 46 21.05 14.14 13.14
CA GLU A 46 21.05 13.15 12.06
C GLU A 46 19.77 13.20 11.22
N LYS A 47 18.73 13.89 11.71
CA LYS A 47 17.37 13.90 11.12
C LYS A 47 16.83 12.47 10.97
N VAL A 48 16.92 11.69 12.05
CA VAL A 48 16.50 10.29 12.10
C VAL A 48 15.53 10.04 13.26
N ALA A 49 14.41 9.39 12.98
CA ALA A 49 13.49 8.88 13.99
C ALA A 49 13.53 7.35 14.03
N ILE A 50 13.69 6.77 15.22
CA ILE A 50 13.77 5.32 15.45
C ILE A 50 12.62 4.89 16.36
N TYR A 51 11.79 3.98 15.85
CA TYR A 51 10.66 3.38 16.51
C TYR A 51 11.02 1.92 16.84
N THR A 52 10.77 1.47 18.06
CA THR A 52 11.13 0.11 18.50
C THR A 52 10.03 -0.54 19.31
N GLY A 53 9.99 -1.87 19.22
CA GLY A 53 9.03 -2.72 19.89
C GLY A 53 7.73 -2.80 19.10
N ASN A 54 7.54 -3.92 18.39
CA ASN A 54 6.34 -4.28 17.62
C ASN A 54 5.77 -3.08 16.85
N VAL A 55 6.55 -2.57 15.91
CA VAL A 55 6.18 -1.38 15.14
C VAL A 55 5.09 -1.71 14.14
N ILE A 56 4.14 -0.79 13.99
CA ILE A 56 3.12 -0.83 12.94
C ILE A 56 3.13 0.53 12.26
N ALA A 57 3.33 0.55 10.94
CA ALA A 57 3.23 1.75 10.13
C ALA A 57 2.13 1.58 9.08
N GLN A 58 1.28 2.59 8.94
CA GLN A 58 0.16 2.59 8.00
C GLN A 58 0.17 3.84 7.13
N ARG A 59 -0.06 3.65 5.82
CA ARG A 59 -0.29 4.73 4.85
C ARG A 59 -1.39 4.31 3.89
N GLY A 60 -2.56 4.94 4.01
CA GLY A 60 -3.76 4.49 3.28
C GLY A 60 -4.07 3.02 3.60
N ASN A 61 -4.13 2.20 2.56
CA ASN A 61 -4.41 0.76 2.67
C ASN A 61 -3.13 -0.10 2.81
N THR A 62 -1.95 0.51 2.88
CA THR A 62 -0.69 -0.20 3.10
C THR A 62 -0.36 -0.24 4.58
N VAL A 63 -0.11 -1.43 5.11
CA VAL A 63 0.32 -1.68 6.49
C VAL A 63 1.67 -2.40 6.47
N MET A 64 2.63 -1.89 7.24
CA MET A 64 3.96 -2.46 7.44
C MET A 64 4.15 -2.76 8.94
N LYS A 65 4.71 -3.93 9.26
CA LYS A 65 4.97 -4.37 10.63
C LYS A 65 6.40 -4.88 10.76
N GLY A 66 6.97 -4.80 11.96
CA GLY A 66 8.25 -5.42 12.28
C GLY A 66 8.68 -5.14 13.73
N ASP A 67 9.95 -5.38 14.02
CA ASP A 67 10.50 -5.17 15.37
C ASP A 67 10.99 -3.72 15.58
N LYS A 68 11.50 -3.10 14.51
CA LYS A 68 12.03 -1.72 14.49
C LYS A 68 11.73 -1.03 13.17
N LEU A 69 11.43 0.27 13.23
CA LEU A 69 11.28 1.15 12.07
C LEU A 69 12.14 2.39 12.24
N THR A 70 12.90 2.75 11.21
CA THR A 70 13.72 3.96 11.15
C THR A 70 13.24 4.85 10.01
N VAL A 71 12.90 6.11 10.31
CA VAL A 71 12.59 7.14 9.32
C VAL A 71 13.81 8.03 9.15
N TYR A 72 14.24 8.17 7.91
CA TYR A 72 15.30 9.09 7.50
C TYR A 72 14.68 10.29 6.81
N PHE A 73 14.88 11.47 7.38
CA PHE A 73 14.44 12.72 6.78
C PHE A 73 15.57 13.36 5.98
N ASP A 74 15.20 14.27 5.09
CA ASP A 74 16.14 15.13 4.41
C ASP A 74 16.85 16.08 5.39
N LYS A 75 17.86 16.80 4.91
CA LYS A 75 18.61 17.76 5.75
C LYS A 75 17.71 18.83 6.38
N THR A 76 16.58 19.15 5.76
CA THR A 76 15.63 20.13 6.30
C THR A 76 14.72 19.55 7.38
N GLY A 77 14.64 18.22 7.50
CA GLY A 77 13.72 17.51 8.40
C GLY A 77 12.26 17.54 7.94
N LYS A 78 11.97 18.06 6.73
CA LYS A 78 10.61 18.25 6.23
C LYS A 78 10.13 17.10 5.35
N PHE A 79 11.06 16.43 4.68
CA PHE A 79 10.73 15.38 3.71
C PHE A 79 11.31 14.05 4.16
N ILE A 80 10.57 12.97 3.96
CA ILE A 80 11.05 11.62 4.21
C ILE A 80 11.84 11.16 2.98
N GLU A 81 13.12 10.84 3.17
CA GLU A 81 13.97 10.25 2.13
C GLU A 81 13.70 8.75 1.99
N LYS A 82 13.64 8.03 3.12
CA LYS A 82 13.32 6.61 3.18
C LYS A 82 12.83 6.18 4.55
N ILE A 83 12.13 5.06 4.58
CA ILE A 83 11.73 4.35 5.80
C ILE A 83 12.30 2.94 5.75
N GLU A 84 12.97 2.50 6.80
CA GLU A 84 13.48 1.14 6.94
C GLU A 84 12.74 0.41 8.06
N VAL A 85 12.19 -0.76 7.77
CA VAL A 85 11.59 -1.66 8.76
C VAL A 85 12.45 -2.93 8.82
N THR A 86 12.76 -3.41 10.03
CA THR A 86 13.64 -4.58 10.22
C THR A 86 13.08 -5.50 11.30
N GLY A 87 13.36 -6.79 11.15
CA GLY A 87 12.97 -7.83 12.10
C GLY A 87 11.53 -8.28 11.87
N ASN A 88 11.36 -9.56 11.49
CA ASN A 88 10.07 -10.20 11.23
C ASN A 88 9.13 -9.35 10.37
N VAL A 89 9.66 -8.77 9.29
CA VAL A 89 8.92 -7.74 8.55
C VAL A 89 7.76 -8.37 7.80
N TYR A 90 6.59 -7.75 7.94
CA TYR A 90 5.39 -8.07 7.19
C TYR A 90 4.84 -6.80 6.54
N ILE A 91 4.44 -6.89 5.28
CA ILE A 91 3.74 -5.81 4.58
C ILE A 91 2.47 -6.36 3.93
N GLU A 92 1.42 -5.57 3.96
CA GLU A 92 0.16 -5.85 3.28
C GLU A 92 -0.34 -4.58 2.61
N ASP A 93 -0.73 -4.70 1.35
CA ASP A 93 -1.38 -3.65 0.57
C ASP A 93 -2.51 -4.26 -0.30
N PRO A 94 -3.29 -3.46 -1.04
CA PRO A 94 -4.37 -4.00 -1.87
C PRO A 94 -3.93 -5.00 -2.96
N ARG A 95 -2.63 -5.06 -3.29
CA ARG A 95 -2.06 -5.98 -4.29
C ARG A 95 -1.64 -7.30 -3.65
N GLY A 96 -1.43 -7.36 -2.34
CA GLY A 96 -1.11 -8.60 -1.65
C GLY A 96 -0.25 -8.42 -0.40
N LYS A 97 0.53 -9.46 -0.10
CA LYS A 97 1.28 -9.62 1.14
C LYS A 97 2.77 -9.84 0.86
N GLY A 98 3.61 -9.38 1.77
CA GLY A 98 5.05 -9.54 1.70
C GLY A 98 5.69 -9.86 3.05
N TRP A 99 6.78 -10.60 3.02
CA TRP A 99 7.62 -10.95 4.17
C TRP A 99 9.09 -10.79 3.82
N CYS A 100 9.89 -10.32 4.76
CA CYS A 100 11.35 -10.22 4.63
C CYS A 100 12.03 -9.95 5.98
N ASP A 101 13.37 -9.93 5.99
CA ASP A 101 14.16 -9.54 7.15
C ASP A 101 14.28 -8.01 7.27
N LYS A 102 14.37 -7.31 6.13
CA LYS A 102 14.41 -5.85 6.00
C LYS A 102 13.54 -5.37 4.85
N LEU A 103 12.77 -4.31 5.10
CA LEU A 103 12.03 -3.55 4.08
C LEU A 103 12.54 -2.12 4.06
N THR A 104 12.80 -1.58 2.87
CA THR A 104 13.07 -0.15 2.68
C THR A 104 12.05 0.46 1.74
N TYR A 105 11.31 1.47 2.20
CA TYR A 105 10.40 2.26 1.38
C TYR A 105 11.06 3.58 0.98
N TYR A 106 11.01 3.91 -0.31
CA TYR A 106 11.46 5.18 -0.87
C TYR A 106 10.26 5.97 -1.40
N PRO A 107 9.72 6.95 -0.64
CA PRO A 107 8.51 7.67 -1.02
C PRO A 107 8.62 8.38 -2.37
N VAL A 108 9.73 9.07 -2.62
CA VAL A 108 9.96 9.84 -3.86
C VAL A 108 10.05 8.93 -5.10
N GLN A 109 10.63 7.73 -4.93
CA GLN A 109 10.81 6.76 -6.02
C GLN A 109 9.63 5.80 -6.14
N GLU A 110 8.63 5.93 -5.27
CA GLU A 110 7.45 5.09 -5.17
C GLU A 110 7.77 3.58 -5.23
N LYS A 111 8.82 3.16 -4.53
CA LYS A 111 9.29 1.76 -4.52
C LYS A 111 9.55 1.22 -3.13
N LEU A 112 9.38 -0.08 -3.00
CA LEU A 112 9.71 -0.91 -1.85
C LEU A 112 10.86 -1.84 -2.21
N VAL A 113 11.79 -2.04 -1.29
CA VAL A 113 12.90 -2.99 -1.41
C VAL A 113 12.82 -3.96 -0.24
N LEU A 114 12.52 -5.22 -0.53
CA LEU A 114 12.46 -6.31 0.43
C LEU A 114 13.77 -7.09 0.33
N GLU A 115 14.45 -7.30 1.46
CA GLU A 115 15.76 -7.95 1.53
C GLU A 115 15.79 -9.00 2.64
N GLY A 116 16.38 -10.16 2.33
CA GLY A 116 16.48 -11.30 3.25
C GLY A 116 15.16 -12.06 3.35
N ASN A 117 15.19 -13.35 3.03
CA ASN A 117 14.02 -14.25 3.03
C ASN A 117 12.78 -13.63 2.33
N ALA A 118 13.00 -12.87 1.25
CA ALA A 118 11.95 -12.05 0.65
C ALA A 118 10.90 -12.91 -0.04
N LYS A 119 9.64 -12.74 0.36
CA LYS A 119 8.47 -13.40 -0.20
C LYS A 119 7.43 -12.35 -0.55
N LEU A 120 6.85 -12.43 -1.74
CA LEU A 120 5.59 -11.78 -2.09
C LEU A 120 4.52 -12.81 -2.39
N GLN A 121 3.28 -12.52 -2.03
CA GLN A 121 2.12 -13.34 -2.32
C GLN A 121 0.95 -12.47 -2.76
N GLN A 122 0.40 -12.78 -3.93
CA GLN A 122 -0.81 -12.18 -4.47
C GLN A 122 -1.78 -13.32 -4.79
N ASP A 123 -2.91 -13.37 -4.09
CA ASP A 123 -3.85 -14.49 -4.12
C ASP A 123 -3.15 -15.84 -3.89
N LYS A 124 -3.15 -16.71 -4.90
CA LYS A 124 -2.46 -18.00 -4.90
C LYS A 124 -1.03 -17.90 -5.44
N ASN A 125 -0.69 -16.83 -6.14
CA ASN A 125 0.63 -16.64 -6.74
C ASN A 125 1.66 -16.25 -5.67
N THR A 126 2.86 -16.80 -5.75
CA THR A 126 3.93 -16.53 -4.79
C THR A 126 5.26 -16.34 -5.52
N VAL A 127 6.06 -15.38 -5.07
CA VAL A 127 7.41 -15.10 -5.55
C VAL A 127 8.36 -15.10 -4.35
N LEU A 128 9.50 -15.78 -4.48
CA LEU A 128 10.57 -15.87 -3.49
C LEU A 128 11.90 -15.46 -4.11
N GLY A 129 12.69 -14.68 -3.36
CA GLY A 129 14.04 -14.26 -3.74
C GLY A 129 14.85 -13.78 -2.54
N ASP A 130 16.11 -13.44 -2.76
CA ASP A 130 16.92 -12.79 -1.71
C ASP A 130 16.61 -11.30 -1.62
N ARG A 131 16.26 -10.69 -2.76
CA ARG A 131 15.92 -9.28 -2.87
C ARG A 131 14.77 -9.09 -3.87
N ILE A 132 13.77 -8.31 -3.48
CA ILE A 132 12.64 -7.93 -4.33
C ILE A 132 12.50 -6.41 -4.32
N VAL A 133 12.49 -5.79 -5.51
CA VAL A 133 12.13 -4.39 -5.67
C VAL A 133 10.74 -4.32 -6.28
N ALA A 134 9.77 -3.76 -5.55
CA ALA A 134 8.40 -3.58 -6.03
C ALA A 134 8.11 -2.09 -6.22
N TYR A 135 7.61 -1.74 -7.40
CA TYR A 135 7.27 -0.37 -7.76
C TYR A 135 5.76 -0.15 -7.69
N LYS A 136 5.33 1.10 -7.49
CA LYS A 136 3.91 1.44 -7.44
C LYS A 136 3.19 1.14 -8.75
N GLU A 137 3.84 1.33 -9.91
CA GLU A 137 3.26 1.00 -11.21
C GLU A 137 3.04 -0.51 -11.46
N GLY A 138 3.39 -1.37 -10.49
CA GLY A 138 3.16 -2.81 -10.55
C GLY A 138 4.34 -3.63 -11.07
N ARG A 139 5.43 -2.98 -11.52
CA ARG A 139 6.66 -3.69 -11.88
C ARG A 139 7.33 -4.26 -10.63
N ILE A 140 7.86 -5.48 -10.75
CA ILE A 140 8.72 -6.10 -9.74
C ILE A 140 10.04 -6.56 -10.37
N LEU A 141 11.13 -6.45 -9.62
CA LEU A 141 12.43 -7.05 -9.93
C LEU A 141 12.80 -8.01 -8.80
N VAL A 142 13.22 -9.22 -9.12
CA VAL A 142 13.48 -10.28 -8.14
C VAL A 142 14.86 -10.84 -8.42
N GLU A 143 15.71 -10.83 -7.40
CA GLU A 143 17.10 -11.25 -7.50
C GLU A 143 17.37 -12.41 -6.53
N GLY A 144 18.04 -13.42 -7.06
CA GLY A 144 18.60 -14.52 -6.30
C GLY A 144 20.10 -14.30 -6.15
N ILE A 145 20.55 -13.91 -4.95
CA ILE A 145 21.96 -13.63 -4.64
C ILE A 145 22.62 -14.89 -4.08
N LYS A 146 21.97 -15.52 -3.10
CA LYS A 146 22.40 -16.75 -2.42
C LYS A 146 21.59 -17.95 -2.90
N GLN A 147 20.35 -17.75 -3.34
CA GLN A 147 19.45 -18.80 -3.79
C GLN A 147 18.77 -18.44 -5.12
N LYS A 148 18.24 -19.44 -5.82
CA LYS A 148 17.48 -19.21 -7.05
C LYS A 148 16.16 -18.50 -6.73
N VAL A 149 15.73 -17.62 -7.64
CA VAL A 149 14.37 -17.10 -7.64
C VAL A 149 13.39 -18.26 -7.84
N LYS A 150 12.32 -18.30 -7.04
CA LYS A 150 11.26 -19.29 -7.16
C LYS A 150 9.91 -18.60 -7.25
N THR A 151 9.13 -18.95 -8.26
CA THR A 151 7.78 -18.44 -8.46
C THR A 151 6.80 -19.59 -8.59
N VAL A 152 5.63 -19.46 -7.97
CA VAL A 152 4.47 -20.34 -8.14
C VAL A 152 3.36 -19.50 -8.74
N ILE A 153 2.89 -19.87 -9.93
CA ILE A 153 1.82 -19.19 -10.66
C ILE A 153 0.67 -20.18 -10.83
N TYR A 154 -0.52 -19.75 -10.44
CA TYR A 154 -1.77 -20.42 -10.72
C TYR A 154 -2.43 -19.71 -11.91
N PRO A 155 -2.33 -20.26 -13.13
CA PRO A 155 -3.02 -19.68 -14.26
C PRO A 155 -4.53 -19.77 -14.01
N GLU A 156 -5.23 -18.66 -14.19
CA GLU A 156 -6.69 -18.69 -14.25
C GLU A 156 -7.09 -19.44 -15.52
N GLY A 157 -7.90 -20.49 -15.38
CA GLY A 157 -8.47 -21.18 -16.53
C GLY A 157 -9.34 -20.20 -17.30
N LYS A 158 -9.23 -20.18 -18.63
CA LYS A 158 -10.15 -19.41 -19.47
C LYS A 158 -11.58 -19.87 -19.16
N VAL A 159 -12.40 -18.98 -18.60
CA VAL A 159 -13.84 -19.18 -18.57
C VAL A 159 -14.31 -19.13 -20.03
N GLY A 160 -14.73 -20.26 -20.59
CA GLY A 160 -15.55 -20.27 -21.80
C GLY A 160 -15.04 -20.96 -23.07
N GLU A 161 -14.32 -22.09 -22.99
CA GLU A 161 -14.48 -23.10 -24.03
C GLU A 161 -15.28 -24.25 -23.45
N SER A 162 -16.61 -24.14 -23.55
CA SER A 162 -17.45 -25.32 -23.49
C SER A 162 -17.01 -26.23 -24.62
N PHE A 163 -16.25 -27.27 -24.30
CA PHE A 163 -16.09 -28.42 -25.18
C PHE A 163 -17.49 -29.01 -25.35
N ARG A 164 -18.20 -28.59 -26.40
CA ARG A 164 -19.39 -29.27 -26.86
C ARG A 164 -18.88 -30.48 -27.66
N PRO A 165 -19.11 -31.71 -27.18
CA PRO A 165 -18.73 -32.92 -27.91
C PRO A 165 -19.46 -33.02 -29.24
#